data_AF-A0A7C5QEF3-F1
#
_entry.id   AF-A0A7C5QEF3-F1
#
_cell.length_a   1.000
_cell.length_b   1.000
_cell.length_c   1.000
_cell.angle_alpha   90.00
_cell.angle_beta   90.00
_cell.angle_gamma   90.00
#
_symmetry.space_group_name_H-M   'P 1'
#
loop_
_entity.id
_entity.type
_entity.pdbx_description
1 polymer ?
#
loop_
_entity_poly.entity_id
_entity_poly.type
_entity_poly.pdbx_seq_one_letter_code
_entity_poly.pdbx_strand_id
1 'polypeptide(L)' 'MNGIQAEMFLRSLVMAYGKHPVWTDGAPWYPEACARLGLEHRRYRFGDWLFQAMERAVQMLKDRTISYAGRKHAF' A
#
# COMPACT_ATOMS: atom_id res chain seq x y z
N MET A 1 -11.40 0.34 -2.24
CA MET A 1 -10.76 -0.92 -2.63
C MET A 1 -11.55 -2.05 -2.00
N ASN A 2 -11.79 -3.16 -2.70
CA ASN A 2 -12.46 -4.34 -2.12
C ASN A 2 -11.42 -5.41 -1.71
N GLY A 3 -11.85 -6.42 -0.93
CA GLY A 3 -10.98 -7.49 -0.42
C GLY A 3 -10.23 -8.27 -1.51
N ILE A 4 -10.89 -8.52 -2.64
CA ILE A 4 -10.31 -9.23 -3.79
C ILE A 4 -9.18 -8.42 -4.42
N GLN A 5 -9.37 -7.11 -4.61
CA GLN A 5 -8.32 -6.23 -5.12
C GLN A 5 -7.09 -6.20 -4.20
N ALA A 6 -7.32 -6.16 -2.89
CA ALA A 6 -6.23 -6.24 -1.91
C ALA A 6 -5.48 -7.56 -1.98
N GLU A 7 -6.18 -8.69 -2.11
CA GLU A 7 -5.54 -9.99 -2.27
C GLU A 7 -4.73 -10.08 -3.57
N MET A 8 -5.30 -9.67 -4.70
CA MET A 8 -4.59 -9.72 -6.00
C MET A 8 -3.32 -8.87 -5.98
N PHE A 9 -3.39 -7.67 -5.36
CA PHE A 9 -2.25 -6.81 -5.18
C PHE A 9 -1.19 -7.44 -4.26
N LEU A 10 -1.59 -7.95 -3.09
CA LEU A 10 -0.64 -8.61 -2.18
C LEU A 10 -0.01 -9.86 -2.81
N ARG A 11 -0.77 -10.62 -3.60
CA ARG A 11 -0.26 -11.78 -4.34
C ARG A 11 0.81 -11.38 -5.35
N SER A 12 0.66 -10.25 -6.06
CA SER A 12 1.71 -9.79 -6.99
C SER A 12 3.00 -9.43 -6.25
N LEU A 13 2.90 -8.82 -5.06
CA LEU A 13 4.05 -8.54 -4.20
C LEU A 13 4.72 -9.83 -3.71
N VAL A 14 3.94 -10.83 -3.31
CA VAL A 14 4.48 -12.13 -2.89
C VAL A 14 5.23 -12.83 -4.02
N MET A 15 4.72 -12.75 -5.25
CA MET A 15 5.41 -13.33 -6.41
C MET A 15 6.72 -12.62 -6.74
N ALA A 16 6.77 -11.29 -6.56
CA ALA A 16 7.95 -10.49 -6.88
C ALA A 16 9.02 -10.52 -5.79
N TYR A 17 8.62 -10.55 -4.51
CA TYR A 17 9.51 -10.32 -3.37
C TYR A 17 9.49 -11.44 -2.33
N GLY A 18 8.61 -12.43 -2.45
CA GLY A 18 8.41 -13.46 -1.44
C GLY A 18 7.48 -13.02 -0.30
N LYS A 19 7.33 -13.89 0.70
CA LYS A 19 6.44 -13.63 1.85
C LYS A 19 7.14 -12.76 2.90
N HIS A 20 6.53 -11.62 3.22
CA HIS A 20 6.96 -10.70 4.26
C HIS A 20 5.77 -10.24 5.12
N PRO A 21 5.99 -9.80 6.37
CA PRO A 21 4.96 -9.16 7.17
C PRO A 21 4.41 -7.91 6.48
N VAL A 22 3.09 -7.76 6.48
CA VAL A 22 2.37 -6.64 5.85
C VAL A 22 1.94 -5.65 6.91
N TRP A 23 2.44 -4.42 6.82
CA TRP A 23 2.08 -3.32 7.71
C TRP A 23 1.07 -2.38 7.05
N THR A 24 -0.11 -2.18 7.67
CA THR A 24 -1.16 -1.29 7.14
C THR A 24 -1.79 -0.40 8.21
N ASP A 25 -2.60 0.58 7.78
CA ASP A 25 -3.42 1.46 8.63
C ASP A 25 -4.52 0.70 9.41
N GLY A 26 -4.81 -0.52 9.00
CA GLY A 26 -5.87 -1.36 9.55
C GLY A 26 -7.18 -1.34 8.78
N ALA A 27 -7.17 -0.92 7.51
CA ALA A 27 -8.36 -1.02 6.68
C ALA A 27 -8.87 -2.49 6.62
N PRO A 28 -10.20 -2.70 6.64
CA PRO A 28 -10.81 -4.00 6.96
C PRO A 28 -10.56 -5.11 5.92
N TRP A 29 -10.13 -4.75 4.71
CA TRP A 29 -9.83 -5.71 3.65
C TRP A 29 -8.45 -6.38 3.78
N TYR A 30 -7.52 -5.79 4.53
CA TYR A 30 -6.16 -6.35 4.65
C TYR A 30 -6.06 -7.62 5.51
N PRO A 31 -6.71 -7.71 6.68
CA PRO A 31 -6.64 -8.92 7.51
C PRO A 31 -7.09 -10.18 6.75
N GLU A 32 -8.22 -10.09 6.05
CA GLU A 32 -8.78 -11.20 5.30
C GLU A 32 -7.89 -11.61 4.11
N ALA A 33 -7.37 -10.63 3.35
CA ALA A 33 -6.46 -10.88 2.24
C ALA A 33 -5.12 -11.49 2.72
N CYS A 34 -4.57 -11.00 3.83
CA CYS A 34 -3.35 -11.55 4.42
C CYS A 34 -3.55 -12.98 4.89
N ALA A 35 -4.69 -13.28 5.54
CA ALA A 35 -5.01 -14.64 5.98
C ALA A 35 -5.06 -15.64 4.81
N ARG A 36 -5.73 -15.28 3.70
CA ARG A 36 -5.80 -16.12 2.49
C ARG A 36 -4.44 -16.41 1.87
N LEU A 37 -3.49 -15.48 1.97
CA LEU A 37 -2.14 -15.61 1.43
C LEU A 37 -1.13 -16.19 2.44
N GLY A 38 -1.55 -16.43 3.69
CA GLY A 38 -0.67 -16.83 4.78
C GLY A 38 0.42 -15.79 5.05
N LEU A 39 0.03 -14.51 5.13
CA LEU A 39 0.88 -13.38 5.46
C LEU A 39 0.60 -12.91 6.89
N GLU A 40 1.65 -12.55 7.61
CA GLU A 40 1.52 -11.88 8.91
C GLU A 40 1.02 -10.45 8.70
N HIS A 41 -0.14 -10.11 9.24
CA HIS A 41 -0.68 -8.75 9.20
C HIS A 41 -0.34 -8.00 10.48
N ARG A 42 0.23 -6.80 10.34
CA ARG A 42 0.52 -5.89 11.43
C ARG A 42 -0.08 -4.52 11.13
N ARG A 43 -0.52 -3.82 12.17
CA ARG A 43 -0.96 -2.43 12.07
C ARG A 43 0.15 -1.52 12.56
N TYR A 44 0.55 -0.54 11.77
CA TYR A 44 1.40 0.52 12.31
C TYR A 44 0.55 1.44 13.18
N ARG A 45 1.16 2.00 14.22
CA ARG A 45 0.50 2.98 15.10
C ARG A 45 0.50 4.33 14.41
N PHE A 46 -0.62 5.04 14.48
CA PHE A 46 -0.72 6.41 13.98
C PHE A 46 0.33 7.30 14.67
N GLY A 47 1.08 8.06 13.87
CA GLY A 47 2.13 8.95 14.36
C GLY A 47 3.52 8.32 14.50
N ASP A 48 3.65 6.99 14.44
CA ASP A 48 4.96 6.33 14.51
C ASP A 48 5.78 6.54 13.23
N TRP A 49 7.08 6.28 13.31
CA TRP A 49 8.01 6.47 12.20
C TRP A 49 7.57 5.77 10.90
N LEU A 50 7.06 4.54 10.98
CA LEU A 50 6.62 3.78 9.80
C LEU A 50 5.39 4.42 9.14
N PHE A 51 4.45 4.92 9.94
CA PHE A 51 3.31 5.68 9.45
C PHE A 51 3.78 6.94 8.71
N GLN A 52 4.66 7.73 9.33
CA GLN A 52 5.21 8.95 8.74
C GLN A 52 6.01 8.67 7.45
N ALA A 53 6.77 7.58 7.41
CA ALA A 53 7.53 7.18 6.23
C ALA A 53 6.59 6.80 5.08
N MET A 54 5.53 6.05 5.36
CA MET A 54 4.53 5.64 4.36
C MET A 54 3.77 6.84 3.80
N GLU A 55 3.29 7.74 4.66
CA GLU A 55 2.58 8.97 4.24
C GLU A 55 3.45 9.84 3.32
N ARG A 56 4.73 10.03 3.68
CA ARG A 56 5.69 10.75 2.83
C ARG A 56 5.90 10.06 1.49
N ALA A 57 6.07 8.74 1.47
CA ALA A 57 6.26 7.99 0.23
C ALA A 57 5.04 8.11 -0.70
N VAL A 58 3.84 7.99 -0.14
CA VAL A 58 2.58 8.18 -0.88
C VAL A 58 2.48 9.62 -1.41
N GLN A 59 2.80 10.63 -0.59
CA GLN A 59 2.77 12.02 -1.03
C GLN A 59 3.75 12.29 -2.18
N MET A 60 4.98 11.77 -2.10
CA MET A 60 5.96 11.88 -3.18
C MET A 60 5.46 11.25 -4.50
N LEU A 61 4.76 10.11 -4.42
CA LEU A 61 4.16 9.47 -5.59
C LEU A 61 3.02 10.31 -6.18
N LYS A 62 2.16 10.88 -5.33
CA LYS A 62 1.09 11.80 -5.73
C LYS A 62 1.66 13.03 -6.41
N ASP A 63 2.67 13.67 -5.83
CA ASP A 63 3.29 14.88 -6.38
C ASP A 63 3.89 14.61 -7.77
N ARG A 64 4.51 13.44 -7.97
CA ARG A 64 4.99 13.01 -9.28
C ARG A 64 3.85 12.81 -10.27
N THR A 65 2.79 12.08 -9.90
CA THR A 65 1.67 11.83 -10.83
C THR A 65 0.87 13.11 -11.16
N ILE A 66 0.67 14.00 -10.18
CA ILE A 66 0.05 15.31 -10.38
C ILE A 66 0.93 16.21 -11.25
N SER A 67 2.26 16.23 -11.02
CA SER A 67 3.21 16.97 -11.86
C SER A 67 3.18 16.50 -13.32
N TYR A 68 3.04 15.19 -13.57
CA TYR A 68 2.89 14.66 -14.93
C TYR A 68 1.53 15.00 -15.55
N ALA A 69 0.44 15.02 -14.77
CA ALA A 69 -0.88 15.39 -15.26
C ALA A 69 -0.99 16.90 -15.60
N GLY A 70 -0.39 17.77 -14.78
CA GLY A 70 -0.35 19.22 -15.02
C GLY A 70 0.48 19.62 -16.25
N ARG A 71 1.43 18.77 -16.67
CA ARG A 71 2.26 19.00 -17.85
C ARG A 71 1.54 18.75 -19.18
N LYS A 72 0.37 18.08 -19.17
CA LYS A 72 -0.42 17.81 -20.39
C LYS A 72 -1.33 18.96 -20.83
N HIS A 73 -1.40 20.05 -20.07
CA HIS A 73 -2.17 21.25 -20.42
C HIS A 73 -1.30 22.47 -20.79
N ALA A 74 -0.01 22.26 -21.04
CA ALA A 74 0.96 23.31 -21.35
C ALA A 74 1.51 23.28 -22.79
N PHE A 75 0.82 22.60 -23.72
CA PHE A 75 1.10 22.63 -25.15
C PHE A 75 -0.21 22.71 -25.94
#